data_AF-G1X2A8-F1
#
_entry.id   AF-G1X2A8-F1
#
_cell.length_a   1.000
_cell.length_b   1.000
_cell.length_c   1.000
_cell.angle_alpha   90.00
_cell.angle_beta   90.00
_cell.angle_gamma   90.00
#
_symmetry.space_group_name_H-M   'P 1'
#
loop_
_entity.id
_entity.type
_entity.pdbx_description
1 polymer ?
#
loop_
_entity_poly.entity_id
_entity_poly.type
_entity_poly.pdbx_seq_one_letter_code
_entity_poly.pdbx_strand_id
1 'polypeptide(L)'
;MDIDPGTGEIARKAFKDAGVDHFVSLVLGPAEKTLPDLVTEGPFDLVFLDANKDGYVTYYNTILELGLLRKDGVLIADNVLKKGLVVNATDINPSVTDEYAMSKVPHVKEFNDLLAADKRVETFLLPVFDGLALVRVL
;
A
#
# COMPACT_ATOMS: atom_id res chain seq x y z
N MET A 1 -2.81 6.76 7.59
CA MET A 1 -2.09 6.18 8.74
C MET A 1 -0.61 6.40 8.47
N ASP A 2 0.18 6.80 9.46
CA ASP A 2 1.62 7.03 9.29
C ASP A 2 2.36 6.71 10.60
N ILE A 3 3.59 6.22 10.49
CA ILE A 3 4.44 5.93 11.66
C ILE A 3 5.20 7.18 12.13
N ASP A 4 5.49 8.12 11.24
CA ASP A 4 6.30 9.31 11.57
C ASP A 4 5.41 10.44 12.14
N PRO A 5 5.59 10.82 13.41
CA PRO A 5 4.84 11.93 13.99
C PRO A 5 5.19 13.28 13.32
N GLY A 6 6.39 13.45 12.77
CA GLY A 6 6.82 14.69 12.13
C GLY A 6 6.03 14.99 10.85
N THR A 7 5.97 14.03 9.93
CA THR A 7 5.11 14.13 8.74
C THR A 7 3.63 14.17 9.11
N GLY A 8 3.24 13.44 10.16
CA GLY A 8 1.88 13.46 10.70
C GLY A 8 1.39 14.85 11.11
N GLU A 9 2.21 15.63 11.81
CA GLU A 9 1.84 17.01 12.20
C GLU A 9 1.79 17.95 10.99
N ILE A 10 2.67 17.77 10.01
CA ILE A 10 2.60 18.49 8.73
C ILE A 10 1.27 18.19 8.03
N ALA A 11 0.90 16.90 7.94
CA ALA A 11 -0.35 16.47 7.32
C ALA A 11 -1.57 17.03 8.06
N ARG A 12 -1.59 16.96 9.40
CA ARG A 12 -2.67 17.51 10.24
C ARG A 12 -2.86 19.00 10.00
N LYS A 13 -1.76 19.76 9.92
CA LYS A 13 -1.82 21.19 9.59
C LYS A 13 -2.39 21.40 8.19
N ALA A 14 -1.93 20.64 7.19
CA ALA A 14 -2.40 20.75 5.82
C ALA A 14 -3.91 20.45 5.71
N PHE A 15 -4.42 19.43 6.41
CA PHE A 15 -5.85 19.12 6.45
C PHE A 15 -6.67 20.27 7.01
N LYS A 16 -6.19 20.89 8.10
CA LYS A 16 -6.86 22.05 8.71
C LYS A 16 -6.83 23.27 7.81
N ASP A 17 -5.68 23.58 7.20
CA ASP A 17 -5.53 24.71 6.27
C ASP A 17 -6.46 24.55 5.05
N ALA A 18 -6.66 23.31 4.58
CA ALA A 18 -7.57 22.98 3.49
C ALA A 18 -9.05 22.86 3.93
N GLY A 19 -9.35 22.91 5.23
CA GLY A 19 -10.71 22.79 5.77
C GLY A 19 -11.32 21.40 5.66
N VAL A 20 -10.49 20.35 5.55
CA VAL A 20 -10.92 18.95 5.37
C VAL A 20 -10.72 18.07 6.61
N ASP A 21 -10.20 18.63 7.70
CA ASP A 21 -9.92 17.95 8.96
C ASP A 21 -11.16 17.37 9.65
N HIS A 22 -12.37 17.77 9.23
CA HIS A 22 -13.63 17.22 9.70
C HIS A 22 -13.99 15.85 9.10
N PHE A 23 -13.37 15.44 7.99
CA PHE A 23 -13.61 14.11 7.39
C PHE A 23 -12.33 13.28 7.21
N VAL A 24 -11.16 13.78 7.61
CA VAL A 24 -9.88 13.06 7.55
C VAL A 24 -9.38 12.74 8.96
N SER A 25 -9.28 11.44 9.28
CA SER A 25 -8.71 10.95 10.53
C SER A 25 -7.26 10.51 10.34
N LEU A 26 -6.34 11.15 11.06
CA LEU A 26 -4.94 10.72 11.12
C LEU A 26 -4.70 9.76 12.29
N VAL A 27 -4.42 8.50 11.97
CA VAL A 27 -3.94 7.49 12.92
C VAL A 27 -2.42 7.42 12.87
N LEU A 28 -1.76 7.68 14.00
CA LEU A 28 -0.31 7.62 14.15
C LEU A 28 0.12 6.30 14.78
N GLY A 29 1.14 5.68 14.19
CA GLY A 29 1.78 4.47 14.68
C GLY A 29 2.03 3.44 13.57
N PRO A 30 2.74 2.33 13.89
CA PRO A 30 2.98 1.26 12.94
C PRO A 30 1.65 0.67 12.43
N ALA A 31 1.53 0.50 11.11
CA ALA A 31 0.30 0.01 10.49
C ALA A 31 -0.03 -1.41 10.95
N GLU A 32 0.96 -2.27 11.24
CA GLU A 32 0.75 -3.63 11.75
C GLU A 32 0.01 -3.64 13.10
N LYS A 33 0.20 -2.59 13.90
CA LYS A 33 -0.42 -2.48 15.24
C LYS A 33 -1.75 -1.77 15.20
N THR A 34 -1.94 -0.85 14.25
CA THR A 34 -3.07 0.07 14.21
C THR A 34 -4.16 -0.37 13.22
N LEU A 35 -3.83 -1.15 12.19
CA LEU A 35 -4.83 -1.71 11.25
C LEU A 35 -5.90 -2.55 11.96
N PRO A 36 -5.57 -3.42 12.94
CA PRO A 36 -6.59 -4.22 13.63
C PRO A 36 -7.63 -3.39 14.39
N ASP A 37 -7.27 -2.18 14.83
CA ASP A 37 -8.19 -1.29 15.55
C ASP A 37 -9.31 -0.76 14.65
N LEU A 38 -9.13 -0.82 13.32
CA LEU A 38 -10.12 -0.35 12.34
C LEU A 38 -11.25 -1.34 12.06
N VAL A 39 -11.26 -2.52 12.69
CA VAL A 39 -12.31 -3.54 12.49
C VAL A 39 -13.71 -2.99 12.83
N THR A 40 -13.81 -2.07 13.79
CA THR A 40 -15.09 -1.44 14.16
C THR A 40 -15.50 -0.28 13.25
N GLU A 41 -14.58 0.21 12.41
CA GLU A 41 -14.83 1.32 11.48
C GLU A 41 -15.12 0.84 10.04
N GLY A 42 -14.65 -0.36 9.69
CA GLY A 42 -14.88 -0.97 8.39
C GLY A 42 -16.27 -1.62 8.23
N PRO A 43 -16.53 -2.22 7.06
CA PRO A 43 -15.60 -2.36 5.94
C PRO A 43 -15.51 -1.07 5.09
N PHE A 44 -14.32 -0.79 4.57
CA PHE A 44 -14.04 0.33 3.67
C PHE A 44 -14.40 0.00 2.22
N ASP A 45 -14.72 1.03 1.43
CA ASP A 45 -14.89 0.92 -0.02
C ASP A 45 -13.56 0.82 -0.77
N LEU A 46 -12.54 1.52 -0.27
CA LEU A 46 -11.25 1.68 -0.91
C LEU A 46 -10.12 1.73 0.12
N VAL A 47 -9.01 1.06 -0.18
CA VAL A 47 -7.75 1.19 0.55
C VAL A 47 -6.65 1.59 -0.42
N PHE A 48 -5.92 2.66 -0.11
CA PHE A 48 -4.70 3.02 -0.84
C PHE A 48 -3.48 2.62 0.00
N LEU A 49 -2.72 1.65 -0.49
CA LEU A 49 -1.54 1.08 0.16
C LEU A 49 -0.27 1.68 -0.45
N ASP A 50 0.28 2.69 0.23
CA ASP A 50 1.61 3.23 -0.04
C ASP A 50 2.38 3.41 1.27
N ALA A 51 3.12 2.37 1.64
CA ALA A 51 3.88 2.28 2.89
C ALA A 51 5.27 1.64 2.63
N ASN A 52 5.94 1.20 3.69
CA ASN A 52 7.13 0.35 3.59
C ASN A 52 6.79 -0.97 2.88
N LYS A 53 7.52 -1.25 1.79
CA LYS A 53 7.24 -2.40 0.93
C LYS A 53 7.44 -3.75 1.65
N ASP A 54 8.31 -3.78 2.66
CA ASP A 54 8.56 -4.97 3.50
C ASP A 54 7.30 -5.42 4.26
N GLY A 55 6.33 -4.53 4.48
CA GLY A 55 5.08 -4.84 5.19
C GLY A 55 3.91 -5.18 4.26
N TYR A 56 4.03 -5.05 2.94
CA TYR A 56 2.88 -5.13 2.02
C TYR A 56 2.11 -6.44 2.12
N VAL A 57 2.79 -7.58 2.17
CA VAL A 57 2.17 -8.90 2.34
C VAL A 57 1.37 -8.96 3.64
N THR A 58 1.96 -8.49 4.75
CA THR A 58 1.30 -8.45 6.06
C THR A 58 0.07 -7.55 6.03
N TYR A 59 0.19 -6.32 5.51
CA TYR A 59 -0.92 -5.38 5.44
C TYR A 59 -2.07 -5.93 4.61
N TYR A 60 -1.77 -6.45 3.42
CA TYR A 60 -2.76 -7.04 2.53
C TYR A 60 -3.52 -8.20 3.17
N ASN A 61 -2.79 -9.15 3.79
CA ASN A 61 -3.43 -10.28 4.45
C ASN A 61 -4.29 -9.81 5.63
N THR A 62 -3.77 -8.92 6.49
CA THR A 62 -4.54 -8.35 7.61
C THR A 62 -5.81 -7.66 7.13
N ILE A 63 -5.75 -6.86 6.05
CA ILE A 63 -6.92 -6.16 5.50
C ILE A 63 -8.00 -7.16 5.04
N LEU A 64 -7.61 -8.24 4.35
CA LEU A 64 -8.57 -9.23 3.87
C LEU A 64 -9.09 -10.15 4.98
N GLU A 65 -8.22 -10.62 5.87
CA GLU A 65 -8.58 -11.54 6.96
C GLU A 65 -9.49 -10.90 8.00
N LEU A 66 -9.27 -9.62 8.30
CA LEU A 66 -10.11 -8.86 9.21
C LEU A 66 -11.36 -8.28 8.53
N GLY A 67 -11.54 -8.51 7.22
CA GLY A 67 -12.69 -8.00 6.47
C GLY A 67 -12.75 -6.47 6.43
N LEU A 68 -11.60 -5.79 6.45
CA LEU A 68 -11.52 -4.33 6.45
C LEU A 68 -11.94 -3.74 5.10
N LEU A 69 -11.93 -4.53 4.02
CA LEU A 69 -12.39 -4.10 2.70
C LEU A 69 -13.64 -4.89 2.34
N ARG A 70 -14.70 -4.20 1.88
CA ARG A 70 -15.95 -4.90 1.54
C ARG A 70 -15.79 -5.74 0.28
N LYS A 71 -16.75 -6.65 0.05
CA LYS A 71 -16.95 -7.28 -1.26
C LYS A 71 -17.09 -6.21 -2.34
N ASP A 72 -16.40 -6.41 -3.47
CA ASP A 72 -16.23 -5.46 -4.57
C ASP A 72 -15.49 -4.16 -4.21
N GLY A 73 -14.98 -4.04 -2.99
CA GLY A 73 -14.07 -2.97 -2.59
C GLY A 73 -12.71 -3.11 -3.27
N VAL A 74 -11.99 -2.00 -3.38
CA VAL A 74 -10.73 -1.93 -4.14
C VAL A 74 -9.57 -1.54 -3.24
N LEU A 75 -8.53 -2.38 -3.23
CA LEU A 75 -7.21 -2.02 -2.73
C LEU A 75 -6.35 -1.55 -3.90
N ILE A 76 -5.69 -0.42 -3.77
CA ILE A 76 -4.72 0.10 -4.73
C ILE A 76 -3.36 0.06 -4.04
N ALA A 77 -2.43 -0.75 -4.54
CA ALA A 77 -1.06 -0.80 -4.02
C ALA A 77 -0.11 -0.06 -4.97
N ASP A 78 0.66 0.88 -4.42
CA ASP A 78 1.59 1.71 -5.19
C ASP A 78 3.01 1.13 -5.25
N ASN A 79 3.72 1.52 -6.31
CA ASN A 79 5.09 1.20 -6.69
C ASN A 79 5.37 -0.29 -6.91
N VAL A 80 4.40 -1.02 -7.46
CA VAL A 80 4.51 -2.47 -7.68
C VAL A 80 5.46 -2.86 -8.83
N LEU A 81 5.92 -1.91 -9.66
CA LEU A 81 7.00 -2.13 -10.63
C LEU A 81 8.40 -1.79 -10.08
N LYS A 82 8.47 -1.00 -8.99
CA LYS A 82 9.71 -0.57 -8.31
C LYS A 82 10.83 -0.18 -9.28
N LYS A 83 10.62 0.88 -10.04
CA LYS A 83 11.43 1.42 -11.13
C LYS A 83 11.74 0.41 -12.24
N GLY A 84 10.83 -0.54 -12.45
CA GLY A 84 11.02 -1.68 -13.35
C GLY A 84 12.01 -2.74 -12.85
N LEU A 85 12.58 -2.58 -11.65
CA LEU A 85 13.59 -3.50 -11.10
C LEU A 85 13.01 -4.88 -10.79
N VAL A 86 11.71 -4.97 -10.54
CA VAL A 86 11.04 -6.27 -10.39
C VAL A 86 11.04 -7.10 -11.67
N VAL A 87 11.15 -6.45 -12.83
CA VAL A 87 11.23 -7.11 -14.14
C VAL A 87 12.68 -7.35 -14.53
N ASN A 88 13.52 -6.32 -14.41
CA ASN A 88 14.93 -6.38 -14.77
C ASN A 88 15.80 -5.52 -13.83
N ALA A 89 16.61 -6.19 -13.02
CA ALA A 89 17.58 -5.59 -12.09
C ALA A 89 19.04 -5.80 -12.53
N THR A 90 19.29 -5.68 -13.84
CA THR A 90 20.65 -5.66 -14.42
C THR A 90 21.11 -4.22 -14.66
N ASP A 91 22.34 -4.07 -15.16
CA ASP A 91 22.95 -2.80 -15.56
C ASP A 91 22.18 -2.04 -16.66
N ILE A 92 21.27 -2.73 -17.37
CA ILE A 92 20.36 -2.09 -18.33
C ILE A 92 19.33 -1.18 -17.63
N ASN A 93 18.97 -1.46 -16.36
CA ASN A 93 18.06 -0.60 -15.61
C ASN A 93 18.85 0.52 -14.91
N PRO A 94 18.65 1.80 -15.25
CA PRO A 94 19.40 2.91 -14.64
C PRO A 94 19.16 3.06 -13.13
N SER A 95 18.12 2.43 -12.60
CA SER A 95 17.81 2.44 -11.16
C SER A 95 18.52 1.33 -10.38
N VAL A 96 19.33 0.49 -11.02
CA VAL A 96 20.04 -0.62 -10.33
C VAL A 96 21.04 -0.11 -9.29
N THR A 97 21.51 1.13 -9.42
CA THR A 97 22.40 1.78 -8.44
C THR A 97 21.64 2.40 -7.26
N ASP A 98 20.30 2.42 -7.29
CA ASP A 98 19.49 2.87 -6.15
C ASP A 98 19.40 1.72 -5.13
N GLU A 99 20.34 1.73 -4.19
CA GLU A 99 20.45 0.70 -3.14
C GLU A 99 19.15 0.55 -2.34
N TYR A 100 18.45 1.65 -2.05
CA TYR A 100 17.19 1.60 -1.35
C TYR A 100 16.13 0.90 -2.20
N ALA A 101 15.95 1.29 -3.46
CA ALA A 101 14.99 0.65 -4.34
C ALA A 101 15.28 -0.84 -4.52
N MET A 102 16.55 -1.19 -4.74
CA MET A 102 17.04 -2.56 -4.84
C MET A 102 16.73 -3.39 -3.58
N SER A 103 16.91 -2.81 -2.38
CA SER A 103 16.60 -3.49 -1.12
C SER A 103 15.12 -3.89 -0.99
N LYS A 104 14.21 -3.21 -1.70
CA LYS A 104 12.77 -3.46 -1.67
C LYS A 104 12.27 -4.42 -2.76
N VAL A 105 13.07 -4.69 -3.78
CA VAL A 105 12.68 -5.56 -4.91
C VAL A 105 12.19 -6.94 -4.45
N PRO A 106 12.84 -7.66 -3.52
CA PRO A 106 12.36 -8.98 -3.09
C PRO A 106 10.94 -8.93 -2.50
N HIS A 107 10.65 -7.93 -1.66
CA HIS A 107 9.35 -7.75 -1.02
C HIS A 107 8.24 -7.39 -2.02
N VAL A 108 8.55 -6.55 -3.01
CA VAL A 108 7.59 -6.21 -4.06
C VAL A 108 7.32 -7.42 -4.97
N LYS A 109 8.35 -8.22 -5.30
CA LYS A 109 8.15 -9.46 -6.07
C LYS A 109 7.27 -10.45 -5.32
N GLU A 110 7.56 -10.70 -4.05
CA GLU A 110 6.75 -11.57 -3.19
C GLU A 110 5.29 -11.11 -3.13
N PHE A 111 5.07 -9.81 -2.95
CA PHE A 111 3.72 -9.24 -2.95
C PHE A 111 3.00 -9.40 -4.30
N ASN A 112 3.69 -9.15 -5.42
CA ASN A 112 3.11 -9.32 -6.75
C ASN A 112 2.76 -10.79 -7.05
N ASP A 113 3.63 -11.73 -6.64
CA ASP A 113 3.39 -13.16 -6.79
C ASP A 113 2.19 -13.60 -5.95
N LEU A 114 2.03 -13.08 -4.73
CA LEU A 114 0.86 -13.28 -3.89
C LEU A 114 -0.42 -12.77 -4.59
N LEU A 115 -0.42 -11.53 -5.08
CA LEU A 115 -1.59 -10.95 -5.75
C LEU A 115 -2.00 -11.73 -7.02
N ALA A 116 -1.02 -12.27 -7.74
CA ALA A 116 -1.28 -13.07 -8.94
C ALA A 116 -1.86 -14.46 -8.62
N ALA A 117 -1.54 -15.01 -7.44
CA ALA A 117 -1.97 -16.35 -7.02
C ALA A 117 -3.24 -16.35 -6.15
N ASP A 118 -3.60 -15.23 -5.53
CA ASP A 118 -4.70 -15.15 -4.58
C ASP A 118 -6.07 -15.16 -5.28
N LYS A 119 -6.86 -16.21 -5.01
CA LYS A 119 -8.18 -16.42 -5.61
C LYS A 119 -9.30 -15.61 -4.94
N ARG A 120 -9.01 -14.90 -3.84
CA ARG A 120 -9.97 -14.02 -3.15
C ARG A 120 -10.15 -12.69 -3.87
N VAL A 121 -9.29 -12.38 -4.84
CA VAL A 121 -9.24 -11.08 -5.51
C VAL A 121 -9.10 -11.22 -7.02
N GLU A 122 -9.48 -10.16 -7.72
CA GLU A 122 -9.06 -9.89 -9.09
C GLU A 122 -8.02 -8.76 -9.08
N THR A 123 -6.91 -8.96 -9.78
CA THR A 123 -5.83 -7.98 -9.84
C THR A 123 -5.62 -7.47 -11.26
N PHE A 124 -5.50 -6.16 -11.41
CA PHE A 124 -5.08 -5.49 -12.64
C PHE A 124 -3.85 -4.62 -12.36
N LEU A 125 -2.74 -4.90 -13.06
CA LEU A 125 -1.53 -4.08 -13.02
C LEU A 125 -1.66 -2.95 -14.05
N LEU A 126 -1.74 -1.72 -13.56
CA LEU A 126 -1.75 -0.52 -14.38
C LEU A 126 -0.32 0.07 -14.45
N PRO A 127 0.33 0.12 -15.64
CA PRO A 127 1.69 0.63 -15.79
C PRO A 127 1.72 2.16 -15.86
N VAL A 128 1.20 2.82 -14.82
CA VAL A 128 1.25 4.27 -14.63
C VAL A 128 2.15 4.56 -13.42
N PHE A 129 2.93 5.64 -13.50
CA PHE A 129 3.97 5.98 -12.52
C PHE A 129 4.94 4.82 -12.28
N ASP A 130 5.06 4.35 -11.04
CA ASP A 130 5.91 3.22 -10.66
C ASP A 130 5.14 1.89 -10.57
N GLY A 131 4.00 1.81 -11.27
CA GLY A 131 3.09 0.69 -11.27
C GLY A 131 2.08 0.75 -10.13
N LEU A 132 0.80 0.61 -10.48
CA LEU A 132 -0.31 0.48 -9.55
C LEU A 132 -0.95 -0.90 -9.70
N ALA A 133 -1.08 -1.64 -8.61
CA ALA A 133 -1.93 -2.83 -8.59
C ALA A 133 -3.32 -2.45 -8.10
N LEU A 134 -4.33 -2.59 -8.96
CA LEU A 134 -5.74 -2.45 -8.60
C LEU A 134 -6.27 -3.84 -8.26
N VAL A 135 -6.68 -4.02 -7.01
CA VAL A 135 -7.05 -5.32 -6.44
C VAL A 135 -8.49 -5.25 -5.96
N ARG A 136 -9.41 -5.92 -6.65
CA ARG A 136 -10.83 -5.97 -6.30
C ARG A 136 -11.12 -7.23 -5.48
N VAL A 137 -11.78 -7.10 -4.34
CA VAL A 137 -12.19 -8.23 -3.49
C VAL A 137 -13.44 -8.91 -4.06
N LEU A 138 -13.42 -10.23 -4.14
CA LEU A 138 -14.49 -11.05 -4.74
C LEU A 138 -15.58 -11.50 -3.77
#